data_AF-A0A8H7MN74-F1
#
_entry.id   AF-A0A8H7MN74-F1
#
_cell.length_a   1.000
_cell.length_b   1.000
_cell.length_c   1.000
_cell.angle_alpha   90.00
_cell.angle_beta   90.00
_cell.angle_gamma   90.00
#
_symmetry.space_group_name_H-M   'P 1'
#
loop_
_entity.id
_entity.type
_entity.pdbx_description
1 polymer ?
#
loop_
_entity_poly.entity_id
_entity_poly.type
_entity_poly.pdbx_seq_one_letter_code
_entity_poly.pdbx_strand_id
1 'polypeptide(L)'
;MKRSREVDNEAEPAAKVRRVADVDRLSRLSDELLVRILSFLPVSSLLVSQRISKKLGHLAVDSELWKAAYYRTFVLPRASRIPGIKNPGAHDRLHYSSRLSQWLDDGALVKQGVKTKWKQQYRLRHNWSRGQCAVSEIVVSERPPEPPLLVMLSNSTIFAADSISGLRAWNLKDGRELLASTPFDVAATDALQLPVSMAVDSLDGQDKYERVVLGFEDGSFSVFALHRNQKRFDTLFTHPASSNGMLSALAMSSPYLLTMTEDHLVSLYAFAEAQVGSSRLEPPKLLYSLRSHTAWPPVSLSLRTTATSMTAAIAYSLPTYLSGWTVGVQELNLSHKGELLGSRLATAANEHCFTLSACRSTSSPNTRPSSPFAVASHDSSSTSGPNNSKPTSMSYSHPYLLVAHPDNTLSLYLVKSTSSTLSISSGNRLWGHTSSISGAHVGMRGKAVSVSRLGDELRVWDLEGGTASLTGRRRFKNGELSVRVKPSKTIEQGKEGQDEEIEQNFGLRSALEQGFDDSSVSRGWVGFDEQNVFVLREKSEGSQALVVYDFT
;
A
#
# COMPACT_ATOMS: atom_id res chain seq x y z
N MET A 1 -72.59 10.26 51.42
CA MET A 1 -72.23 10.30 49.98
C MET A 1 -71.30 9.15 49.66
N LYS A 2 -71.79 8.17 48.89
CA LYS A 2 -71.07 6.99 48.39
C LYS A 2 -70.01 7.44 47.37
N ARG A 3 -68.75 7.00 47.52
CA ARG A 3 -67.81 6.91 46.41
C ARG A 3 -67.82 5.46 45.92
N SER A 4 -68.28 5.28 44.70
CA SER A 4 -68.25 4.04 43.94
C SER A 4 -66.80 3.67 43.59
N ARG A 5 -66.42 2.43 43.88
CA ARG A 5 -65.27 1.74 43.27
C ARG A 5 -65.78 1.09 41.99
N GLU A 6 -65.29 1.53 40.83
CA GLU A 6 -65.39 0.79 39.56
C GLU A 6 -64.11 -0.05 39.44
N VAL A 7 -64.23 -1.37 39.68
CA VAL A 7 -64.29 -2.46 38.68
C VAL A 7 -62.92 -2.75 38.08
N ASP A 8 -62.31 -3.81 38.62
CA ASP A 8 -61.13 -4.49 38.11
C ASP A 8 -61.33 -4.90 36.65
N ASN A 9 -60.47 -4.38 35.77
CA ASN A 9 -60.28 -4.93 34.44
C ASN A 9 -59.36 -6.14 34.59
N GLU A 10 -59.95 -7.35 34.56
CA GLU A 10 -59.20 -8.60 34.42
C GLU A 10 -58.44 -8.59 33.09
N ALA A 11 -57.16 -8.22 33.13
CA ALA A 11 -56.23 -8.49 32.05
C ALA A 11 -55.99 -10.00 32.00
N GLU A 12 -56.51 -10.66 30.96
CA GLU A 12 -56.21 -12.07 30.69
C GLU A 12 -54.68 -12.29 30.71
N PRO A 13 -54.18 -13.33 31.41
CA PRO A 13 -52.76 -13.61 31.42
C PRO A 13 -52.32 -14.02 30.01
N ALA A 14 -51.36 -13.26 29.48
CA ALA A 14 -50.69 -13.54 28.22
C ALA A 14 -50.40 -15.04 28.08
N ALA A 15 -50.91 -15.63 26.99
CA ALA A 15 -50.76 -17.03 26.65
C ALA A 15 -49.31 -17.47 26.90
N LYS A 16 -49.13 -18.40 27.86
CA LYS A 16 -47.84 -18.99 28.19
C LYS A 16 -47.18 -19.44 26.89
N VAL A 17 -46.06 -18.80 26.53
CA VAL A 17 -45.17 -19.22 25.45
C VAL A 17 -44.95 -20.72 25.61
N ARG A 18 -45.49 -21.49 24.67
CA ARG A 18 -45.38 -22.94 24.64
C ARG A 18 -43.89 -23.26 24.56
N ARG A 19 -43.26 -23.61 25.69
CA ARG A 19 -41.91 -24.17 25.70
C ARG A 19 -42.00 -25.52 24.99
N VAL A 20 -41.73 -25.52 23.69
CA VAL A 20 -41.40 -26.75 22.98
C VAL A 20 -40.24 -27.35 23.76
N ALA A 21 -40.42 -28.55 24.30
CA ALA A 21 -39.35 -29.33 24.87
C ALA A 21 -38.44 -29.75 23.71
N ASP A 22 -37.62 -28.82 23.25
CA ASP A 22 -36.74 -29.02 22.12
C ASP A 22 -35.58 -29.88 22.63
N VAL A 23 -35.68 -31.19 22.36
CA VAL A 23 -34.65 -32.14 22.73
C VAL A 23 -33.39 -31.71 22.02
N ASP A 24 -32.38 -31.30 22.79
CA ASP A 24 -31.08 -30.90 22.24
C ASP A 24 -30.38 -32.12 21.61
N ARG A 25 -30.61 -32.28 20.30
CA ARG A 25 -29.99 -33.33 19.47
C ARG A 25 -28.58 -32.95 19.05
N LEU A 26 -28.22 -31.66 19.13
CA LEU A 26 -26.92 -31.16 18.70
C LEU A 26 -25.85 -31.43 19.75
N SER A 27 -26.15 -31.27 21.04
CA SER A 27 -25.16 -31.54 22.10
C SER A 27 -24.73 -33.01 22.18
N ARG A 28 -25.60 -33.95 21.76
CA ARG A 28 -25.35 -35.40 21.74
C ARG A 28 -24.41 -35.86 20.61
N LEU A 29 -24.17 -35.03 19.61
CA LEU A 29 -23.27 -35.36 18.51
C LEU A 29 -21.80 -35.26 18.94
N SER A 30 -20.94 -36.05 18.28
CA SER A 30 -19.50 -35.93 18.43
C SER A 30 -19.00 -34.59 17.90
N ASP A 31 -17.88 -34.13 18.44
CA ASP A 31 -17.30 -32.83 18.10
C ASP A 31 -16.92 -32.75 16.61
N GLU A 32 -16.43 -33.84 16.04
CA GLU A 32 -16.11 -33.93 14.60
C GLU A 32 -17.35 -33.78 13.69
N LEU A 33 -18.47 -34.40 14.08
CA LEU A 33 -19.72 -34.27 13.34
C LEU A 33 -20.26 -32.84 13.46
N LEU A 34 -20.14 -32.22 14.63
CA LEU A 34 -20.52 -30.83 14.83
C LEU A 34 -19.67 -29.88 14.00
N VAL A 35 -18.35 -30.04 13.98
CA VAL A 35 -17.44 -29.26 13.12
C VAL A 35 -17.80 -29.46 11.65
N ARG A 36 -18.09 -30.70 11.22
CA ARG A 36 -18.52 -30.95 9.85
C ARG A 36 -19.84 -30.26 9.52
N ILE A 37 -20.83 -30.26 10.42
CA ILE A 37 -22.09 -29.52 10.26
C ILE A 37 -21.84 -28.01 10.17
N LEU A 38 -21.03 -27.47 11.08
CA LEU A 38 -20.66 -26.04 11.11
C LEU A 38 -19.95 -25.61 9.82
N SER A 39 -19.17 -26.50 9.19
CA SER A 39 -18.48 -26.21 7.91
C SER A 39 -19.42 -25.89 6.74
N PHE A 40 -20.70 -26.28 6.83
CA PHE A 40 -21.71 -25.97 5.82
C PHE A 40 -22.39 -24.62 6.04
N LEU A 41 -22.25 -24.02 7.22
CA LEU A 41 -22.94 -22.77 7.56
C LEU A 41 -22.25 -21.53 6.99
N PRO A 42 -23.00 -20.47 6.65
CA PRO A 42 -22.42 -19.17 6.32
C PRO A 42 -21.83 -18.50 7.57
N VAL A 43 -20.89 -17.57 7.36
CA VAL A 43 -20.14 -16.91 8.44
C VAL A 43 -21.06 -16.15 9.41
N SER A 44 -22.16 -15.56 8.94
CA SER A 44 -23.15 -14.92 9.81
C SER A 44 -23.75 -15.91 10.82
N SER A 45 -24.15 -17.10 10.37
CA SER A 45 -24.68 -18.17 11.22
C SER A 45 -23.62 -18.74 12.16
N LEU A 46 -22.36 -18.85 11.72
CA LEU A 46 -21.25 -19.25 12.59
C LEU A 46 -21.05 -18.27 13.76
N LEU A 47 -21.10 -16.96 13.51
CA LEU A 47 -21.01 -15.96 14.57
C LEU A 47 -22.19 -16.02 15.54
N VAL A 48 -23.40 -16.31 15.04
CA VAL A 48 -24.57 -16.54 15.91
C VAL A 48 -24.37 -17.80 16.75
N SER A 49 -23.90 -18.91 16.16
CA SER A 49 -23.66 -20.16 16.89
C SER A 49 -22.65 -20.03 18.02
N GLN A 50 -21.73 -19.07 17.92
CA GLN A 50 -20.77 -18.77 18.98
C GLN A 50 -21.47 -18.30 20.28
N ARG A 51 -22.66 -17.69 20.16
CA ARG A 51 -23.41 -17.11 21.29
C ARG A 51 -24.43 -18.08 21.89
N ILE A 52 -24.71 -19.21 21.24
CA ILE A 52 -25.80 -20.12 21.63
C ILE A 52 -25.41 -21.00 22.83
N SER A 53 -24.20 -21.56 22.82
CA SER A 53 -23.74 -22.51 23.85
C SER A 53 -22.23 -22.46 24.01
N LYS A 54 -21.69 -22.84 25.18
CA LYS A 54 -20.24 -22.94 25.41
C LYS A 54 -19.57 -23.95 24.47
N LYS A 55 -20.22 -25.10 24.23
CA LYS A 55 -19.69 -26.16 23.34
C LYS A 55 -19.61 -25.67 21.89
N LEU A 56 -20.69 -25.09 21.37
CA LEU A 56 -20.72 -24.48 20.04
C LEU A 56 -19.82 -23.25 19.94
N GLY A 57 -19.68 -22.49 21.02
CA GLY A 57 -18.75 -21.37 21.14
C GLY A 57 -17.30 -21.76 20.93
N HIS A 58 -16.89 -22.88 21.53
CA HIS A 58 -15.54 -23.42 21.35
C HIS A 58 -15.35 -23.97 19.92
N LEU A 59 -16.28 -24.81 19.44
CA LEU A 59 -16.17 -25.43 18.13
C LEU A 59 -16.26 -24.43 16.97
N ALA A 60 -17.09 -23.39 17.07
CA ALA A 60 -17.22 -22.36 16.03
C ALA A 60 -15.98 -21.46 15.89
N VAL A 61 -15.03 -21.52 16.83
CA VAL A 61 -13.76 -20.78 16.77
C VAL A 61 -12.62 -21.66 16.22
N ASP A 62 -12.89 -22.91 15.87
CA ASP A 62 -11.89 -23.84 15.36
C ASP A 62 -11.19 -23.32 14.08
N SER A 63 -9.88 -23.49 14.07
CA SER A 63 -8.96 -23.02 13.04
C SER A 63 -9.27 -23.57 11.65
N GLU A 64 -9.62 -24.86 11.54
CA GLU A 64 -9.88 -25.50 10.25
C GLU A 64 -11.21 -25.03 9.63
N LEU A 65 -12.22 -24.68 10.44
CA LEU A 65 -13.45 -24.05 9.95
C LEU A 65 -13.18 -22.69 9.32
N TRP A 66 -12.42 -21.84 10.01
CA TRP A 66 -12.10 -20.49 9.52
C TRP A 66 -11.15 -20.53 8.32
N LYS A 67 -10.25 -21.51 8.28
CA LYS A 67 -9.40 -21.80 7.12
C LYS A 67 -10.26 -22.19 5.92
N ALA A 68 -11.18 -23.13 6.07
CA ALA A 68 -12.10 -23.51 5.00
C ALA A 68 -12.95 -22.33 4.51
N ALA A 69 -13.49 -21.52 5.43
CA ALA A 69 -14.25 -20.31 5.10
C ALA A 69 -13.40 -19.26 4.36
N TYR A 70 -12.16 -19.04 4.80
CA TYR A 70 -11.19 -18.15 4.15
C TYR A 70 -10.92 -18.60 2.72
N TYR A 71 -10.56 -19.87 2.56
CA TYR A 71 -10.23 -20.42 1.26
C TYR A 71 -11.42 -20.43 0.29
N ARG A 72 -12.62 -20.74 0.78
CA ARG A 72 -13.86 -20.67 -0.01
C ARG A 72 -14.18 -19.26 -0.49
N THR A 73 -13.97 -18.27 0.36
CA THR A 73 -14.43 -16.89 0.09
C THR A 73 -13.41 -16.10 -0.72
N PHE A 74 -12.12 -16.24 -0.39
CA PHE A 74 -11.08 -15.37 -0.95
C PHE A 74 -10.20 -16.08 -1.98
N VAL A 75 -9.91 -17.37 -1.80
CA VAL A 75 -8.88 -18.06 -2.57
C VAL A 75 -9.46 -18.85 -3.75
N LEU A 76 -10.53 -19.62 -3.54
CA LEU A 76 -11.21 -20.41 -4.58
C LEU A 76 -11.73 -19.56 -5.75
N PRO A 77 -12.39 -18.40 -5.52
CA PRO A 77 -12.79 -17.52 -6.61
C PRO A 77 -11.61 -16.95 -7.39
N ARG A 78 -10.41 -16.86 -6.80
CA ARG A 78 -9.19 -16.40 -7.47
C ARG A 78 -8.50 -17.54 -8.22
N ALA A 79 -8.34 -18.69 -7.59
CA ALA A 79 -7.71 -19.88 -8.19
C ALA A 79 -8.49 -20.40 -9.41
N SER A 80 -9.83 -20.40 -9.36
CA SER A 80 -10.68 -20.77 -10.51
C SER A 80 -10.58 -19.81 -11.70
N ARG A 81 -9.99 -18.61 -11.53
CA ARG A 81 -9.74 -17.65 -12.63
C ARG A 81 -8.42 -17.90 -13.35
N ILE A 82 -7.55 -18.76 -12.81
CA ILE A 82 -6.26 -19.12 -13.43
C ILE A 82 -6.51 -20.23 -14.47
N PRO A 83 -6.17 -20.02 -15.75
CA PRO A 83 -6.27 -21.06 -16.78
C PRO A 83 -5.45 -22.30 -16.38
N GLY A 84 -6.10 -23.48 -16.32
CA GLY A 84 -5.45 -24.77 -16.03
C GLY A 84 -5.76 -25.40 -14.67
N ILE A 85 -6.32 -24.64 -13.71
CA ILE A 85 -6.77 -25.20 -12.43
C ILE A 85 -8.20 -25.75 -12.61
N LYS A 86 -8.31 -27.04 -12.96
CA LYS A 86 -9.59 -27.76 -12.97
C LYS A 86 -10.03 -28.03 -11.53
N ASN A 87 -11.30 -27.69 -11.24
CA ASN A 87 -12.00 -27.85 -9.97
C ASN A 87 -11.50 -29.03 -9.11
N PRO A 88 -10.87 -28.80 -7.93
CA PRO A 88 -10.80 -29.86 -6.94
C PRO A 88 -12.25 -30.14 -6.50
N GLY A 89 -12.67 -31.41 -6.61
CA GLY A 89 -14.05 -31.83 -6.43
C GLY A 89 -14.69 -31.31 -5.15
N ALA A 90 -15.99 -30.97 -5.24
CA ALA A 90 -16.81 -30.41 -4.18
C ALA A 90 -16.93 -31.28 -2.91
N HIS A 91 -16.38 -32.50 -2.92
CA HIS A 91 -16.56 -33.51 -1.89
C HIS A 91 -15.59 -33.39 -0.71
N ASP A 92 -14.47 -32.68 -0.86
CA ASP A 92 -13.45 -32.62 0.18
C ASP A 92 -13.09 -31.20 0.66
N ARG A 93 -14.08 -30.53 1.26
CA ARG A 93 -14.01 -29.12 1.69
C ARG A 93 -13.02 -28.81 2.83
N LEU A 94 -12.51 -29.84 3.51
CA LEU A 94 -11.55 -29.70 4.62
C LEU A 94 -10.10 -29.99 4.18
N HIS A 95 -9.90 -30.67 3.05
CA HIS A 95 -8.57 -30.92 2.50
C HIS A 95 -8.13 -29.74 1.63
N TYR A 96 -7.64 -28.69 2.29
CA TYR A 96 -7.06 -27.55 1.58
C TYR A 96 -5.56 -27.70 1.43
N SER A 97 -5.08 -27.78 0.18
CA SER A 97 -3.65 -27.90 -0.09
C SER A 97 -2.93 -26.56 0.11
N SER A 98 -1.90 -26.56 0.96
CA SER A 98 -0.94 -25.44 1.13
C SER A 98 -0.23 -25.04 -0.16
N ARG A 99 -0.24 -25.89 -1.18
CA ARG A 99 0.27 -25.58 -2.52
C ARG A 99 -0.51 -24.43 -3.16
N LEU A 100 -1.83 -24.34 -2.97
CA LEU A 100 -2.64 -23.25 -3.56
C LEU A 100 -2.37 -21.89 -2.92
N SER A 101 -2.03 -21.84 -1.63
CA SER A 101 -1.63 -20.58 -0.96
C SER A 101 -0.26 -20.09 -1.42
N GLN A 102 0.65 -20.99 -1.80
CA GLN A 102 1.96 -20.62 -2.36
C GLN A 102 1.84 -19.91 -3.71
N TRP A 103 0.79 -20.21 -4.47
CA TRP A 103 0.54 -19.61 -5.79
C TRP A 103 -0.14 -18.23 -5.73
N LEU A 104 -0.62 -17.80 -4.57
CA LEU A 104 -1.44 -16.59 -4.41
C LEU A 104 -0.79 -15.57 -3.45
N ASP A 105 0.53 -15.62 -3.28
CA ASP A 105 1.32 -14.78 -2.34
C ASP A 105 0.86 -14.84 -0.86
N ASP A 106 -0.09 -15.72 -0.55
CA ASP A 106 -0.53 -16.08 0.80
C ASP A 106 0.46 -17.04 1.49
N GLY A 107 1.64 -17.27 0.90
CA GLY A 107 2.71 -18.10 1.46
C GLY A 107 3.19 -17.63 2.84
N ALA A 108 3.10 -16.32 3.12
CA ALA A 108 3.39 -15.75 4.43
C ALA A 108 2.36 -16.14 5.52
N LEU A 109 1.15 -16.56 5.14
CA LEU A 109 0.14 -17.10 6.07
C LEU A 109 0.47 -18.54 6.50
N VAL A 110 1.42 -19.19 5.83
CA VAL A 110 1.92 -20.52 6.19
C VAL A 110 3.41 -20.42 6.50
N LYS A 111 3.81 -19.45 7.33
CA LYS A 111 5.14 -19.48 7.95
C LYS A 111 5.24 -20.77 8.77
N GLN A 112 6.08 -21.70 8.31
CA GLN A 112 6.29 -23.00 8.95
C GLN A 112 6.61 -22.79 10.44
N GLY A 113 5.70 -23.20 11.32
CA GLY A 113 5.89 -23.18 12.78
C GLY A 113 4.95 -22.28 13.58
N VAL A 114 4.28 -21.28 12.99
CA VAL A 114 3.32 -20.42 13.73
C VAL A 114 1.88 -20.82 13.41
N LYS A 115 1.11 -21.21 14.42
CA LYS A 115 -0.34 -21.46 14.27
C LYS A 115 -1.03 -20.18 13.81
N THR A 116 -1.48 -20.13 12.57
CA THR A 116 -2.20 -18.96 12.06
C THR A 116 -3.60 -18.88 12.62
N LYS A 117 -3.94 -17.70 13.16
CA LYS A 117 -5.28 -17.39 13.65
C LYS A 117 -6.19 -17.09 12.45
N TRP A 118 -6.71 -18.14 11.80
CA TRP A 118 -7.52 -18.03 10.59
C TRP A 118 -8.75 -17.12 10.73
N LYS A 119 -9.36 -17.06 11.91
CA LYS A 119 -10.47 -16.12 12.18
C LYS A 119 -10.04 -14.66 12.06
N GLN A 120 -8.86 -14.31 12.57
CA GLN A 120 -8.32 -12.95 12.45
C GLN A 120 -7.96 -12.64 10.99
N GLN A 121 -7.36 -13.60 10.28
CA GLN A 121 -7.05 -13.45 8.86
C GLN A 121 -8.31 -13.28 7.99
N TYR A 122 -9.38 -14.03 8.30
CA TYR A 122 -10.66 -13.86 7.65
C TYR A 122 -11.24 -12.46 7.92
N ARG A 123 -11.26 -12.01 9.18
CA ARG A 123 -11.71 -10.67 9.56
C ARG A 123 -10.94 -9.59 8.81
N LEU A 124 -9.61 -9.67 8.82
CA LEU A 124 -8.73 -8.75 8.14
C LEU A 124 -9.06 -8.67 6.66
N ARG A 125 -9.06 -9.79 5.93
CA ARG A 125 -9.42 -9.81 4.50
C ARG A 125 -10.83 -9.30 4.23
N HIS A 126 -11.79 -9.62 5.10
CA HIS A 126 -13.17 -9.15 4.99
C HIS A 126 -13.27 -7.63 5.15
N ASN A 127 -12.60 -7.08 6.16
CA ASN A 127 -12.47 -5.65 6.43
C ASN A 127 -11.82 -4.92 5.24
N TRP A 128 -10.72 -5.44 4.70
CA TRP A 128 -10.10 -4.93 3.48
C TRP A 128 -11.03 -4.96 2.27
N SER A 129 -11.79 -6.05 2.07
CA SER A 129 -12.71 -6.18 0.94
C SER A 129 -13.90 -5.20 1.01
N ARG A 130 -14.27 -4.76 2.21
CA ARG A 130 -15.37 -3.83 2.45
C ARG A 130 -14.92 -2.39 2.72
N GLY A 131 -13.62 -2.19 2.97
CA GLY A 131 -13.05 -0.90 3.36
C GLY A 131 -13.43 -0.51 4.79
N GLN A 132 -13.76 -1.47 5.65
CA GLN A 132 -14.12 -1.20 7.04
C GLN A 132 -12.85 -1.19 7.89
N CYS A 133 -12.60 -0.10 8.61
CA CYS A 133 -11.42 0.05 9.46
C CYS A 133 -11.74 0.85 10.72
N ALA A 134 -10.98 0.62 11.78
CA ALA A 134 -10.85 1.55 12.89
C ALA A 134 -9.89 2.67 12.48
N VAL A 135 -10.19 3.92 12.83
CA VAL A 135 -9.32 5.05 12.49
C VAL A 135 -8.83 5.71 13.76
N SER A 136 -7.61 6.19 13.71
CA SER A 136 -6.85 6.61 14.88
C SER A 136 -5.74 7.53 14.40
N GLU A 137 -5.37 8.50 15.21
CA GLU A 137 -4.46 9.56 14.79
C GLU A 137 -3.21 9.54 15.68
N ILE A 138 -2.04 9.66 15.06
CA ILE A 138 -0.76 9.85 15.74
C ILE A 138 -0.28 11.25 15.40
N VAL A 139 -0.24 12.16 16.37
CA VAL A 139 0.31 13.50 16.15
C VAL A 139 1.82 13.37 15.99
N VAL A 140 2.33 13.74 14.81
CA VAL A 140 3.75 13.57 14.48
C VAL A 140 4.47 14.90 14.70
N SER A 141 3.95 16.03 14.23
CA SER A 141 4.52 17.34 14.55
C SER A 141 3.41 18.32 14.95
N GLU A 142 3.67 19.08 16.00
CA GLU A 142 2.76 20.17 16.43
C GLU A 142 2.96 21.43 15.58
N ARG A 143 4.13 21.58 14.95
CA ARG A 143 4.47 22.70 14.06
C ARG A 143 4.65 22.21 12.62
N PRO A 144 4.40 23.06 11.61
CA PRO A 144 4.69 22.73 10.22
C PRO A 144 6.21 22.71 10.02
N PRO A 145 6.80 21.55 9.69
CA PRO A 145 8.21 21.49 9.38
C PRO A 145 8.47 22.02 7.97
N GLU A 146 9.52 22.83 7.84
CA GLU A 146 10.14 23.17 6.56
C GLU A 146 11.48 22.42 6.52
N PRO A 147 11.71 21.47 5.59
CA PRO A 147 10.84 20.87 4.55
C PRO A 147 9.76 19.93 5.13
N PRO A 148 8.78 19.47 4.31
CA PRO A 148 7.70 18.60 4.80
C PRO A 148 8.21 17.34 5.48
N LEU A 149 7.45 16.87 6.48
CA LEU A 149 7.68 15.59 7.14
C LEU A 149 7.75 14.45 6.11
N LEU A 150 8.88 13.76 6.10
CA LEU A 150 9.03 12.52 5.34
C LEU A 150 8.52 11.37 6.19
N VAL A 151 7.69 10.50 5.62
CA VAL A 151 7.21 9.30 6.30
C VAL A 151 7.49 8.09 5.41
N MET A 152 7.86 6.96 6.01
CA MET A 152 8.02 5.67 5.33
C MET A 152 7.55 4.56 6.27
N LEU A 153 7.09 3.46 5.69
CA LEU A 153 6.63 2.30 6.43
C LEU A 153 7.44 1.08 6.02
N SER A 154 8.00 0.36 7.00
CA SER A 154 8.65 -0.92 6.78
C SER A 154 8.37 -1.86 7.95
N ASN A 155 8.02 -3.11 7.68
CA ASN A 155 7.91 -4.18 8.68
C ASN A 155 7.11 -3.83 9.95
N SER A 156 5.97 -3.16 9.80
CA SER A 156 5.13 -2.66 10.90
C SER A 156 5.79 -1.60 11.80
N THR A 157 6.84 -0.93 11.31
CA THR A 157 7.47 0.25 11.91
C THR A 157 7.24 1.45 11.00
N ILE A 158 6.76 2.56 11.56
CA ILE A 158 6.71 3.84 10.85
C ILE A 158 8.01 4.58 11.12
N PHE A 159 8.64 5.10 10.08
CA PHE A 159 9.73 6.05 10.17
C PHE A 159 9.22 7.42 9.75
N ALA A 160 9.49 8.45 10.54
CA ALA A 160 9.25 9.83 10.12
C ALA A 160 10.49 10.68 10.39
N ALA A 161 10.81 11.56 9.45
CA ALA A 161 11.97 12.43 9.49
C ALA A 161 11.55 13.88 9.26
N ASP A 162 12.04 14.75 10.14
CA ASP A 162 11.73 16.17 10.20
C ASP A 162 13.00 16.95 10.61
N SER A 163 13.17 18.17 10.10
CA SER A 163 14.30 19.05 10.44
C SER A 163 14.35 19.42 11.92
N ILE A 164 13.20 19.48 12.60
CA ILE A 164 13.12 19.87 14.03
C ILE A 164 13.25 18.66 14.94
N SER A 165 12.38 17.66 14.75
CA SER A 165 12.29 16.48 15.63
C SER A 165 13.26 15.34 15.26
N GLY A 166 13.99 15.47 14.14
CA GLY A 166 14.90 14.46 13.65
C GLY A 166 14.20 13.21 13.10
N LEU A 167 14.91 12.08 13.15
CA LEU A 167 14.39 10.77 12.75
C LEU A 167 13.69 10.09 13.93
N ARG A 168 12.47 9.63 13.72
CA ARG A 168 11.64 8.92 14.70
C ARG A 168 11.09 7.64 14.14
N ALA A 169 10.97 6.63 15.01
CA ALA A 169 10.33 5.35 14.69
C ALA A 169 9.20 5.03 15.66
N TRP A 170 8.08 4.51 15.16
CA TRP A 170 6.94 4.03 15.97
C TRP A 170 6.65 2.56 15.66
N ASN A 171 6.34 1.78 16.71
CA ASN A 171 5.90 0.39 16.56
C ASN A 171 4.39 0.32 16.42
N LEU A 172 3.89 -0.36 15.40
CA LEU A 172 2.45 -0.49 15.18
C LEU A 172 1.77 -1.57 16.02
N LYS A 173 2.52 -2.56 16.50
CA LYS A 173 1.93 -3.72 17.20
C LYS A 173 1.66 -3.44 18.68
N ASP A 174 2.51 -2.64 19.31
CA ASP A 174 2.50 -2.41 20.77
C ASP A 174 2.04 -0.98 21.06
N GLY A 175 0.72 -0.76 21.04
CA GLY A 175 0.10 0.48 21.54
C GLY A 175 0.50 1.77 20.80
N ARG A 176 1.23 1.69 19.68
CA ARG A 176 1.77 2.84 18.93
C ARG A 176 2.78 3.65 19.71
N GLU A 177 3.60 2.96 20.49
CA GLU A 177 4.71 3.59 21.20
C GLU A 177 5.80 4.10 20.24
N LEU A 178 6.37 5.25 20.59
CA LEU A 178 7.63 5.72 20.02
C LEU A 178 8.74 4.72 20.40
N LEU A 179 9.36 4.11 19.41
CA LEU A 179 10.47 3.19 19.60
C LEU A 179 11.76 3.93 19.84
N ALA A 180 12.10 4.87 18.97
CA ALA A 180 13.38 5.57 19.01
C ALA A 180 13.23 6.95 18.38
N SER A 181 14.05 7.88 18.83
CA SER A 181 14.19 9.21 18.24
C SER A 181 15.66 9.60 18.25
N THR A 182 16.16 10.11 17.13
CA THR A 182 17.48 10.72 17.04
C THR A 182 17.41 12.05 16.32
N PRO A 183 17.86 13.14 16.95
CA PRO A 183 18.01 14.42 16.26
C PRO A 183 19.11 14.31 15.19
N PHE A 184 19.06 15.18 14.19
CA PHE A 184 20.17 15.34 13.27
C PHE A 184 21.26 16.16 13.97
N ASP A 185 22.42 15.55 14.20
CA ASP A 185 23.54 16.23 14.84
C ASP A 185 24.02 17.38 13.94
N VAL A 186 23.90 18.61 14.45
CA VAL A 186 24.40 19.84 13.85
C VAL A 186 25.93 19.84 13.97
N ALA A 187 26.60 19.07 13.13
CA ALA A 187 28.05 19.07 13.09
C ALA A 187 28.55 20.34 12.35
N ALA A 188 29.11 21.27 13.13
CA ALA A 188 29.99 22.39 12.76
C ALA A 188 29.40 23.59 11.99
N THR A 189 28.20 23.50 11.42
CA THR A 189 27.58 24.64 10.70
C THR A 189 26.22 24.90 11.33
N ASP A 190 25.94 26.14 11.75
CA ASP A 190 24.71 26.59 12.43
C ASP A 190 23.42 26.46 11.57
N ALA A 191 23.48 25.68 10.50
CA ALA A 191 22.43 25.44 9.53
C ALA A 191 21.71 24.11 9.83
N LEU A 192 20.39 24.16 9.91
CA LEU A 192 19.54 22.98 10.05
C LEU A 192 19.70 22.06 8.83
N GLN A 193 19.93 20.77 9.06
CA GLN A 193 19.91 19.77 7.98
C GLN A 193 18.47 19.46 7.60
N LEU A 194 18.11 19.77 6.36
CA LEU A 194 16.75 19.63 5.83
C LEU A 194 16.60 18.27 5.11
N PRO A 195 15.86 17.30 5.67
CA PRO A 195 15.67 16.00 5.03
C PRO A 195 14.69 16.12 3.87
N VAL A 196 15.09 15.68 2.68
CA VAL A 196 14.30 15.82 1.43
C VAL A 196 13.78 14.47 0.93
N SER A 197 14.56 13.41 1.10
CA SER A 197 14.20 12.07 0.64
C SER A 197 14.54 11.00 1.68
N MET A 198 13.76 9.92 1.70
CA MET A 198 13.94 8.81 2.63
C MET A 198 13.73 7.48 1.91
N ALA A 199 14.58 6.50 2.20
CA ALA A 199 14.42 5.12 1.77
C ALA A 199 14.66 4.16 2.93
N VAL A 200 13.90 3.07 2.97
CA VAL A 200 14.05 2.03 3.98
C VAL A 200 14.39 0.73 3.27
N ASP A 201 15.37 0.00 3.81
CA ASP A 201 15.69 -1.32 3.29
C ASP A 201 14.51 -2.27 3.57
N SER A 202 13.97 -2.84 2.51
CA SER A 202 12.78 -3.70 2.55
C SER A 202 13.12 -5.19 2.50
N LEU A 203 14.41 -5.55 2.56
CA LEU A 203 14.82 -6.95 2.65
C LEU A 203 14.65 -7.47 4.07
N ASP A 204 13.82 -8.52 4.19
CA ASP A 204 13.72 -9.42 5.34
C ASP A 204 15.01 -10.26 5.50
N GLY A 205 16.16 -9.57 5.57
CA GLY A 205 17.41 -10.18 6.00
C GLY A 205 17.30 -10.56 7.47
N GLN A 206 18.00 -11.61 7.88
CA GLN A 206 18.08 -12.04 9.29
C GLN A 206 18.77 -11.01 10.22
N ASP A 207 19.02 -9.79 9.74
CA ASP A 207 19.63 -8.73 10.49
C ASP A 207 18.65 -8.20 11.54
N LYS A 208 19.14 -8.11 12.78
CA LYS A 208 18.38 -7.67 13.96
C LYS A 208 18.00 -6.19 13.94
N TYR A 209 18.31 -5.47 12.86
CA TYR A 209 18.16 -4.03 12.75
C TYR A 209 17.70 -3.62 11.36
N GLU A 210 16.86 -2.60 11.30
CA GLU A 210 16.34 -2.03 10.05
C GLU A 210 17.18 -0.85 9.63
N ARG A 211 17.57 -0.79 8.35
CA ARG A 211 18.39 0.29 7.82
C ARG A 211 17.52 1.34 7.15
N VAL A 212 17.73 2.59 7.52
CA VAL A 212 17.03 3.76 6.97
C VAL A 212 18.07 4.71 6.39
N VAL A 213 17.81 5.24 5.20
CA VAL A 213 18.63 6.27 4.57
C VAL A 213 17.84 7.55 4.46
N LEU A 214 18.47 8.65 4.85
CA LEU A 214 17.97 10.00 4.64
C LEU A 214 18.90 10.74 3.68
N GLY A 215 18.30 11.46 2.75
CA GLY A 215 18.98 12.38 1.85
C GLY A 215 18.58 13.80 2.19
N PHE A 216 19.56 14.70 2.21
CA PHE A 216 19.40 16.08 2.62
C PHE A 216 19.49 17.04 1.44
N GLU A 217 19.11 18.29 1.67
CA GLU A 217 19.15 19.37 0.67
C GLU A 217 20.57 19.71 0.20
N ASP A 218 21.56 19.59 1.08
CA ASP A 218 22.98 19.83 0.78
C ASP A 218 23.64 18.74 -0.07
N GLY A 219 22.86 17.73 -0.50
CA GLY A 219 23.37 16.59 -1.26
C GLY A 219 24.04 15.52 -0.40
N SER A 220 24.08 15.69 0.93
CA SER A 220 24.56 14.67 1.86
C SER A 220 23.51 13.57 2.05
N PHE A 221 23.95 12.40 2.51
CA PHE A 221 23.04 11.35 2.95
C PHE A 221 23.58 10.65 4.19
N SER A 222 22.68 10.22 5.06
CA SER A 222 23.00 9.49 6.29
C SER A 222 22.26 8.16 6.33
N VAL A 223 22.97 7.13 6.77
CA VAL A 223 22.44 5.77 6.97
C VAL A 223 22.34 5.49 8.47
N PHE A 224 21.15 5.13 8.90
CA PHE A 224 20.82 4.80 10.29
C PHE A 224 20.41 3.32 10.41
N ALA A 225 20.75 2.69 11.53
CA ALA A 225 20.25 1.38 11.93
C ALA A 225 19.31 1.52 13.12
N LEU A 226 18.08 1.02 12.99
CA LEU A 226 17.13 0.90 14.09
C LEU A 226 17.33 -0.44 14.79
N HIS A 227 17.82 -0.41 16.03
CA HIS A 227 17.86 -1.59 16.90
C HIS A 227 16.56 -1.69 17.70
N ARG A 228 15.61 -2.52 17.24
CA ARG A 228 14.29 -2.70 17.89
C ARG A 228 14.40 -3.08 19.37
N ASN A 229 15.38 -3.91 19.75
CA ASN A 229 15.57 -4.36 21.13
C ASN A 229 16.06 -3.24 22.05
N GLN A 230 16.88 -2.33 21.53
CA GLN A 230 17.49 -1.26 22.31
C GLN A 230 16.70 0.04 22.26
N LYS A 231 15.65 0.11 21.43
CA LYS A 231 14.83 1.32 21.25
C LYS A 231 15.71 2.55 20.90
N ARG A 232 16.72 2.32 20.05
CA ARG A 232 17.74 3.32 19.68
C ARG A 232 18.08 3.26 18.19
N PHE A 233 18.41 4.42 17.63
CA PHE A 233 19.07 4.53 16.32
C PHE A 233 20.58 4.69 16.49
N ASP A 234 21.32 3.97 15.65
CA ASP A 234 22.76 4.13 15.50
C ASP A 234 23.07 4.67 14.09
N THR A 235 23.86 5.74 14.02
CA THR A 235 24.33 6.29 12.75
C THR A 235 25.44 5.39 12.21
N LEU A 236 25.15 4.67 11.13
CA LEU A 236 26.08 3.76 10.49
C LEU A 236 27.10 4.51 9.63
N PHE A 237 26.64 5.53 8.88
CA PHE A 237 27.47 6.30 7.96
C PHE A 237 26.82 7.63 7.62
N THR A 238 27.62 8.67 7.44
CA THR A 238 27.19 9.98 6.90
C THR A 238 28.15 10.37 5.78
N HIS A 239 27.60 10.54 4.59
CA HIS A 239 28.33 11.05 3.45
C HIS A 239 28.44 12.58 3.56
N PRO A 240 29.60 13.18 3.24
CA PRO A 240 29.73 14.65 3.21
C PRO A 240 28.80 15.28 2.17
N ALA A 241 28.49 16.57 2.34
CA ALA A 241 27.74 17.35 1.37
C ALA A 241 28.36 17.24 -0.03
N SER A 242 27.52 17.16 -1.06
CA SER A 242 27.94 16.97 -2.45
C SER A 242 27.63 18.21 -3.27
N SER A 243 28.53 18.61 -4.17
CA SER A 243 28.28 19.71 -5.10
C SER A 243 27.25 19.40 -6.20
N ASN A 244 26.69 18.18 -6.22
CA ASN A 244 25.75 17.71 -7.25
C ASN A 244 24.28 18.09 -6.97
N GLY A 245 24.04 18.89 -5.93
CA GLY A 245 22.73 19.40 -5.55
C GLY A 245 21.92 18.45 -4.65
N MET A 246 20.69 18.86 -4.38
CA MET A 246 19.74 18.21 -3.47
C MET A 246 19.38 16.78 -3.89
N LEU A 247 19.26 15.87 -2.92
CA LEU A 247 18.83 14.48 -3.16
C LEU A 247 17.30 14.37 -3.23
N SER A 248 16.78 14.21 -4.45
CA SER A 248 15.34 14.18 -4.74
C SER A 248 14.71 12.80 -4.51
N ALA A 249 15.42 11.71 -4.79
CA ALA A 249 14.91 10.36 -4.59
C ALA A 249 16.02 9.38 -4.17
N LEU A 250 15.65 8.39 -3.36
CA LEU A 250 16.54 7.36 -2.85
C LEU A 250 15.89 5.98 -2.97
N ALA A 251 16.69 4.95 -3.19
CA ALA A 251 16.29 3.56 -3.00
C ALA A 251 17.45 2.76 -2.44
N MET A 252 17.20 1.99 -1.38
CA MET A 252 18.19 1.14 -0.74
C MET A 252 17.78 -0.33 -0.84
N SER A 253 18.76 -1.18 -1.12
CA SER A 253 18.71 -2.62 -0.94
C SER A 253 20.10 -3.04 -0.50
N SER A 254 20.29 -3.30 0.80
CA SER A 254 21.63 -3.53 1.36
C SER A 254 22.36 -4.64 0.59
N PRO A 255 23.65 -4.44 0.22
CA PRO A 255 24.55 -3.34 0.58
C PRO A 255 24.60 -2.18 -0.44
N TYR A 256 23.60 -2.02 -1.30
CA TYR A 256 23.60 -1.03 -2.37
C TYR A 256 22.64 0.13 -2.09
N LEU A 257 23.06 1.33 -2.49
CA LEU A 257 22.27 2.55 -2.39
C LEU A 257 22.23 3.25 -3.74
N LEU A 258 21.02 3.52 -4.21
CA LEU A 258 20.75 4.30 -5.40
C LEU A 258 20.25 5.68 -4.97
N THR A 259 20.93 6.73 -5.43
CA THR A 259 20.54 8.12 -5.17
C THR A 259 20.24 8.82 -6.49
N MET A 260 19.33 9.80 -6.44
CA MET A 260 19.06 10.70 -7.55
C MET A 260 19.02 12.14 -7.05
N THR A 261 19.76 13.01 -7.73
CA THR A 261 19.76 14.45 -7.43
C THR A 261 18.62 15.19 -8.16
N GLU A 262 18.40 16.46 -7.84
CA GLU A 262 17.49 17.34 -8.57
C GLU A 262 17.87 17.46 -10.06
N ASP A 263 19.17 17.55 -10.36
CA ASP A 263 19.74 17.63 -11.72
C ASP A 263 19.71 16.31 -12.52
N HIS A 264 18.89 15.34 -12.08
CA HIS A 264 18.72 14.02 -12.68
C HIS A 264 20.01 13.22 -12.82
N LEU A 265 20.95 13.43 -11.89
CA LEU A 265 22.15 12.61 -11.73
C LEU A 265 21.81 11.44 -10.81
N VAL A 266 21.86 10.23 -11.36
CA VAL A 266 21.67 8.98 -10.62
C VAL A 266 23.03 8.41 -10.26
N SER A 267 23.30 8.26 -8.97
CA SER A 267 24.55 7.69 -8.47
C SER A 267 24.27 6.38 -7.74
N LEU A 268 25.04 5.35 -8.08
CA LEU A 268 24.95 4.04 -7.45
C LEU A 268 26.17 3.79 -6.57
N TYR A 269 25.91 3.55 -5.30
CA TYR A 269 26.89 3.28 -4.26
C TYR A 269 26.80 1.83 -3.82
N ALA A 270 27.96 1.22 -3.53
CA ALA A 270 28.07 -0.07 -2.88
C ALA A 270 28.83 0.07 -1.56
N PHE A 271 28.22 -0.37 -0.47
CA PHE A 271 28.88 -0.49 0.83
C PHE A 271 29.66 -1.79 0.88
N ALA A 272 30.85 -1.76 1.49
CA ALA A 272 31.57 -2.98 1.83
C ALA A 272 30.78 -3.77 2.89
N GLU A 273 30.90 -5.09 2.86
CA GLU A 273 30.29 -5.96 3.86
C GLU A 273 30.91 -5.64 5.24
N ALA A 274 30.06 -5.35 6.22
CA ALA A 274 30.51 -4.89 7.53
C ALA A 274 31.38 -5.95 8.20
N GLN A 275 32.61 -5.60 8.56
CA GLN A 275 33.47 -6.48 9.36
C GLN A 275 32.81 -6.72 10.72
N VAL A 276 32.74 -7.99 11.11
CA VAL A 276 32.08 -8.47 12.33
C VAL A 276 32.60 -7.69 13.54
N GLY A 277 31.77 -6.80 14.09
CA GLY A 277 32.06 -6.03 15.31
C GLY A 277 32.13 -4.51 15.15
N SER A 278 32.11 -3.97 13.92
CA SER A 278 31.99 -2.52 13.69
C SER A 278 30.52 -2.12 13.47
N SER A 279 30.02 -1.18 14.28
CA SER A 279 28.69 -0.57 14.08
C SER A 279 28.70 0.53 13.01
N ARG A 280 29.87 0.86 12.43
CA ARG A 280 30.01 1.89 11.40
C ARG A 280 30.37 1.25 10.07
N LEU A 281 29.70 1.68 9.01
CA LEU A 281 29.99 1.24 7.65
C LEU A 281 31.21 1.97 7.12
N GLU A 282 32.03 1.25 6.35
CA GLU A 282 33.10 1.85 5.56
C GLU A 282 32.53 2.78 4.48
N PRO A 283 33.31 3.79 4.04
CA PRO A 283 32.86 4.70 3.00
C PRO A 283 32.45 3.92 1.74
N PRO A 284 31.27 4.20 1.17
CA PRO A 284 30.78 3.45 0.03
C PRO A 284 31.61 3.73 -1.21
N LYS A 285 31.78 2.70 -2.04
CA LYS A 285 32.36 2.83 -3.37
C LYS A 285 31.29 3.30 -4.35
N LEU A 286 31.53 4.43 -5.01
CA LEU A 286 30.73 4.85 -6.16
C LEU A 286 31.00 3.89 -7.32
N LEU A 287 29.98 3.16 -7.75
CA LEU A 287 30.06 2.23 -8.88
C LEU A 287 29.81 2.96 -10.20
N TYR A 288 28.70 3.71 -10.26
CA TYR A 288 28.27 4.40 -11.46
C TYR A 288 27.66 5.76 -11.12
N SER A 289 27.88 6.73 -11.99
CA SER A 289 27.16 8.00 -11.99
C SER A 289 26.62 8.24 -13.39
N LEU A 290 25.30 8.35 -13.50
CA LEU A 290 24.56 8.37 -14.75
C LEU A 290 23.68 9.61 -14.78
N ARG A 291 23.80 10.43 -15.83
CA ARG A 291 22.96 11.61 -15.99
C ARG A 291 21.91 11.37 -17.06
N SER A 292 20.65 11.70 -16.77
CA SER A 292 19.57 11.67 -17.75
C SER A 292 19.07 13.08 -18.07
N HIS A 293 18.59 13.29 -19.30
CA HIS A 293 18.02 14.57 -19.75
C HIS A 293 16.54 14.45 -20.14
N THR A 294 15.95 13.27 -19.95
CA THR A 294 14.59 12.93 -20.41
C THR A 294 13.67 12.50 -19.28
N ALA A 295 14.15 12.48 -18.03
CA ALA A 295 13.36 12.13 -16.86
C ALA A 295 12.72 13.39 -16.27
N TRP A 296 11.39 13.47 -16.31
CA TRP A 296 10.65 14.56 -15.68
C TRP A 296 9.96 14.08 -14.41
N PRO A 297 9.88 14.90 -13.35
CA PRO A 297 9.14 14.54 -12.13
C PRO A 297 7.64 14.40 -12.41
N PRO A 298 6.91 13.50 -11.73
CA PRO A 298 7.38 12.64 -10.63
C PRO A 298 8.34 11.53 -11.10
N VAL A 299 9.19 11.03 -10.19
CA VAL A 299 10.13 9.91 -10.40
C VAL A 299 10.00 8.93 -9.23
N SER A 300 10.12 7.64 -9.49
CA SER A 300 10.19 6.60 -8.46
C SER A 300 11.37 5.68 -8.74
N LEU A 301 12.19 5.47 -7.70
CA LEU A 301 13.33 4.58 -7.74
C LEU A 301 13.00 3.27 -7.04
N SER A 302 13.49 2.16 -7.58
CA SER A 302 13.45 0.87 -6.90
C SER A 302 14.74 0.12 -7.12
N LEU A 303 15.18 -0.58 -6.08
CA LEU A 303 16.38 -1.39 -6.10
C LEU A 303 16.01 -2.82 -5.73
N ARG A 304 16.33 -3.77 -6.62
CA ARG A 304 16.04 -5.18 -6.40
C ARG A 304 17.32 -5.97 -6.52
N THR A 305 17.62 -6.77 -5.51
CA THR A 305 18.73 -7.71 -5.54
C THR A 305 18.17 -9.12 -5.74
N THR A 306 18.80 -9.87 -6.64
CA THR A 306 18.57 -11.31 -6.84
C THR A 306 19.85 -12.05 -6.48
N ALA A 307 19.81 -13.39 -6.41
CA ALA A 307 21.00 -14.17 -6.04
C ALA A 307 22.18 -14.04 -7.03
N THR A 308 21.91 -13.65 -8.28
CA THR A 308 22.91 -13.60 -9.35
C THR A 308 23.22 -12.18 -9.83
N SER A 309 22.30 -11.25 -9.63
CA SER A 309 22.37 -9.91 -10.20
C SER A 309 21.55 -8.91 -9.40
N MET A 310 21.84 -7.65 -9.61
CA MET A 310 21.15 -6.52 -9.04
C MET A 310 20.47 -5.74 -10.17
N THR A 311 19.21 -5.37 -9.98
CA THR A 311 18.44 -4.55 -10.93
C THR A 311 18.06 -3.24 -10.25
N ALA A 312 18.64 -2.15 -10.73
CA ALA A 312 18.21 -0.80 -10.39
C ALA A 312 17.19 -0.34 -11.43
N ALA A 313 16.03 0.14 -10.99
CA ALA A 313 14.96 0.55 -11.89
C ALA A 313 14.47 1.95 -11.56
N ILE A 314 14.43 2.78 -12.59
CA ILE A 314 14.08 4.20 -12.55
C ILE A 314 12.80 4.37 -13.35
N ALA A 315 11.70 4.68 -12.69
CA ALA A 315 10.44 5.00 -13.34
C ALA A 315 10.27 6.52 -13.36
N TYR A 316 9.99 7.09 -14.53
CA TYR A 316 9.89 8.54 -14.73
C TYR A 316 8.75 8.91 -15.66
N SER A 317 8.30 10.16 -15.58
CA SER A 317 7.36 10.73 -16.55
C SER A 317 8.10 11.37 -17.72
N LEU A 318 7.47 11.35 -18.90
CA LEU A 318 8.03 11.91 -20.13
C LEU A 318 6.94 12.64 -20.93
N PRO A 319 7.14 13.93 -21.26
CA PRO A 319 6.22 14.67 -22.12
C PRO A 319 6.32 14.17 -23.57
N THR A 320 5.18 14.07 -24.24
CA THR A 320 5.06 13.66 -25.65
C THR A 320 4.56 14.80 -26.50
N TYR A 321 4.95 14.80 -27.78
CA TYR A 321 4.54 15.84 -28.71
C TYR A 321 3.06 15.65 -29.07
N LEU A 322 2.23 16.67 -28.84
CA LEU A 322 0.78 16.71 -29.09
C LEU A 322 -0.10 15.74 -28.27
N SER A 323 0.47 14.70 -27.64
CA SER A 323 -0.26 13.64 -26.94
C SER A 323 -0.11 13.64 -25.41
N GLY A 324 0.34 14.74 -24.81
CA GLY A 324 0.36 14.86 -23.34
C GLY A 324 1.53 14.18 -22.66
N TRP A 325 1.28 13.45 -21.57
CA TRP A 325 2.31 12.82 -20.74
C TRP A 325 2.28 11.29 -20.85
N THR A 326 3.47 10.69 -20.90
CA THR A 326 3.67 9.24 -20.87
C THR A 326 4.65 8.86 -19.77
N VAL A 327 4.85 7.55 -19.59
CA VAL A 327 5.68 7.01 -18.52
C VAL A 327 6.73 6.09 -19.12
N GLY A 328 7.96 6.21 -18.64
CA GLY A 328 9.09 5.37 -18.99
C GLY A 328 9.64 4.64 -17.77
N VAL A 329 10.20 3.47 -18.01
CA VAL A 329 11.01 2.74 -17.02
C VAL A 329 12.35 2.40 -17.65
N GLN A 330 13.41 2.73 -16.95
CA GLN A 330 14.77 2.31 -17.30
C GLN A 330 15.27 1.35 -16.24
N GLU A 331 15.77 0.19 -16.66
CA GLU A 331 16.39 -0.80 -15.78
C GLU A 331 17.88 -0.94 -16.10
N LEU A 332 18.69 -0.96 -15.06
CA LEU A 332 20.12 -1.21 -15.09
C LEU A 332 20.38 -2.52 -14.36
N ASN A 333 20.93 -3.49 -15.08
CA ASN A 333 21.29 -4.79 -14.54
C ASN A 333 22.78 -4.83 -14.26
N LEU A 334 23.14 -5.17 -13.03
CA LEU A 334 24.48 -5.12 -12.48
C LEU A 334 24.83 -6.47 -11.88
N SER A 335 26.09 -6.85 -11.99
CA SER A 335 26.67 -7.97 -11.25
C SER A 335 26.89 -7.57 -9.79
N HIS A 336 26.91 -8.53 -8.87
CA HIS A 336 27.28 -8.25 -7.47
C HIS A 336 28.68 -7.64 -7.32
N LYS A 337 29.57 -7.90 -8.29
CA LYS A 337 30.91 -7.30 -8.38
C LYS A 337 30.88 -5.81 -8.79
N GLY A 338 29.71 -5.28 -9.15
CA GLY A 338 29.53 -3.91 -9.62
C GLY A 338 29.77 -3.71 -11.12
N GLU A 339 29.79 -4.78 -11.92
CA GLU A 339 29.89 -4.68 -13.39
C GLU A 339 28.50 -4.50 -14.02
N LEU A 340 28.33 -3.53 -14.92
CA LEU A 340 27.09 -3.32 -15.68
C LEU A 340 26.90 -4.43 -16.72
N LEU A 341 25.94 -5.33 -16.46
CA LEU A 341 25.54 -6.40 -17.38
C LEU A 341 24.72 -5.86 -18.55
N GLY A 342 23.94 -4.80 -18.32
CA GLY A 342 23.20 -4.13 -19.39
C GLY A 342 22.24 -3.06 -18.89
N SER A 343 21.79 -2.21 -19.81
CA SER A 343 20.78 -1.16 -19.60
C SER A 343 19.61 -1.38 -20.55
N ARG A 344 18.39 -1.18 -20.07
CA ARG A 344 17.15 -1.39 -20.83
C ARG A 344 16.18 -0.27 -20.56
N LEU A 345 15.40 0.09 -21.57
CA LEU A 345 14.40 1.14 -21.47
C LEU A 345 13.12 0.64 -22.12
N ALA A 346 11.99 0.93 -21.47
CA ALA A 346 10.67 0.72 -22.02
C ALA A 346 9.81 1.95 -21.76
N THR A 347 8.94 2.27 -22.72
CA THR A 347 8.02 3.40 -22.62
C THR A 347 6.61 2.91 -22.92
N ALA A 348 5.63 3.40 -22.18
CA ALA A 348 4.22 3.03 -22.36
C ALA A 348 3.54 3.74 -23.55
N ALA A 349 4.31 4.30 -24.49
CA ALA A 349 3.78 5.05 -25.62
C ALA A 349 3.00 4.11 -26.55
N ASN A 350 1.73 4.44 -26.81
CA ASN A 350 0.96 3.78 -27.87
C ASN A 350 1.57 4.11 -29.24
N GLU A 351 1.26 3.31 -30.26
CA GLU A 351 1.73 3.43 -31.66
C GLU A 351 1.47 4.81 -32.32
N HIS A 352 0.81 5.74 -31.63
CA HIS A 352 0.48 7.09 -32.08
C HIS A 352 1.10 8.22 -31.23
N CYS A 353 1.88 7.91 -30.18
CA CYS A 353 2.54 8.91 -29.34
C CYS A 353 3.99 9.12 -29.82
N PHE A 354 4.25 10.26 -30.47
CA PHE A 354 5.61 10.65 -30.84
C PHE A 354 6.33 11.25 -29.61
N THR A 355 7.38 10.58 -29.14
CA THR A 355 8.27 11.15 -28.13
C THR A 355 9.23 12.15 -28.79
N LEU A 356 9.63 13.21 -28.09
CA LEU A 356 10.61 14.19 -28.60
C LEU A 356 11.94 13.52 -29.02
N SER A 357 12.27 12.37 -28.41
CA SER A 357 13.43 11.55 -28.72
C SER A 357 13.31 10.79 -30.05
N ALA A 358 12.10 10.41 -30.46
CA ALA A 358 11.87 9.67 -31.71
C ALA A 358 12.09 10.53 -32.97
N CYS A 359 11.89 11.85 -32.86
CA CYS A 359 12.11 12.79 -33.96
C CYS A 359 13.59 12.96 -34.34
N ARG A 360 14.54 12.48 -33.53
CA ARG A 360 15.98 12.57 -33.86
C ARG A 360 16.51 11.40 -34.69
N SER A 361 15.76 10.30 -34.82
CA SER A 361 16.25 9.07 -35.48
C SER A 361 15.65 8.81 -36.87
N THR A 362 14.91 9.77 -37.45
CA THR A 362 14.39 9.67 -38.83
C THR A 362 14.61 10.97 -39.59
N SER A 363 15.88 11.35 -39.80
CA SER A 363 16.24 12.29 -40.87
C SER A 363 16.92 11.54 -42.01
N SER A 364 16.11 11.00 -42.91
CA SER A 364 16.51 10.71 -44.29
C SER A 364 15.49 11.43 -45.16
N PRO A 365 15.86 12.49 -45.91
CA PRO A 365 14.90 13.26 -46.66
C PRO A 365 14.64 12.52 -47.98
N ASN A 366 13.60 11.71 -48.04
CA ASN A 366 13.06 11.31 -49.34
C ASN A 366 11.98 12.30 -49.76
N THR A 367 12.35 13.09 -50.76
CA THR A 367 11.51 14.00 -51.51
C THR A 367 10.40 13.25 -52.24
N ARG A 368 9.14 13.52 -51.87
CA ARG A 368 8.01 13.80 -52.80
C ARG A 368 6.68 13.89 -52.04
N PRO A 369 5.92 14.99 -52.20
CA PRO A 369 4.57 15.10 -51.68
C PRO A 369 3.57 14.65 -52.75
N SER A 370 2.62 13.78 -52.42
CA SER A 370 1.41 13.63 -53.23
C SER A 370 0.26 12.95 -52.49
N SER A 371 -0.85 13.69 -52.47
CA SER A 371 -2.26 13.33 -52.32
C SER A 371 -2.89 13.17 -50.92
N PRO A 372 -4.02 13.85 -50.66
CA PRO A 372 -4.89 13.66 -49.50
C PRO A 372 -5.99 12.63 -49.79
N PHE A 373 -6.57 12.08 -48.72
CA PHE A 373 -7.73 11.18 -48.65
C PHE A 373 -7.49 9.67 -48.81
N ALA A 374 -7.49 8.98 -47.66
CA ALA A 374 -8.11 7.67 -47.52
C ALA A 374 -8.95 7.69 -46.23
N VAL A 375 -10.26 7.83 -46.40
CA VAL A 375 -11.27 7.52 -45.38
C VAL A 375 -11.27 6.00 -45.24
N ALA A 376 -10.70 5.50 -44.15
CA ALA A 376 -10.87 4.13 -43.70
C ALA A 376 -11.62 4.18 -42.37
N SER A 377 -12.94 4.04 -42.44
CA SER A 377 -13.81 3.71 -41.33
C SER A 377 -13.45 2.31 -40.82
N HIS A 378 -12.65 2.26 -39.78
CA HIS A 378 -12.58 1.11 -38.88
C HIS A 378 -12.94 1.61 -37.48
N ASP A 379 -14.11 1.18 -37.01
CA ASP A 379 -14.53 1.22 -35.61
C ASP A 379 -13.48 0.52 -34.75
N SER A 380 -12.49 1.27 -34.27
CA SER A 380 -11.64 0.85 -33.16
C SER A 380 -12.32 1.29 -31.87
N SER A 381 -12.87 0.31 -31.15
CA SER A 381 -13.33 0.42 -29.77
C SER A 381 -12.54 1.46 -28.97
N SER A 382 -13.24 2.42 -28.38
CA SER A 382 -12.73 3.47 -27.49
C SER A 382 -11.66 2.96 -26.51
N THR A 383 -10.40 2.98 -26.92
CA THR A 383 -9.24 2.90 -26.03
C THR A 383 -8.94 4.31 -25.56
N SER A 384 -9.14 4.53 -24.26
CA SER A 384 -8.81 5.73 -23.48
C SER A 384 -7.87 6.73 -24.18
N GLY A 385 -8.37 7.93 -24.46
CA GLY A 385 -7.55 9.02 -24.99
C GLY A 385 -6.35 9.32 -24.08
N PRO A 386 -5.23 9.80 -24.66
CA PRO A 386 -4.04 10.15 -23.90
C PRO A 386 -4.32 11.31 -22.94
N ASN A 387 -3.77 11.23 -21.72
CA ASN A 387 -3.90 12.29 -20.73
C ASN A 387 -2.94 13.45 -21.04
N ASN A 388 -3.51 14.63 -21.27
CA ASN A 388 -2.76 15.85 -21.57
C ASN A 388 -2.09 16.49 -20.34
N SER A 389 -2.51 16.09 -19.12
CA SER A 389 -2.04 16.68 -17.87
C SER A 389 -0.84 15.96 -17.27
N LYS A 390 0.06 16.73 -16.63
CA LYS A 390 1.20 16.19 -15.89
C LYS A 390 0.73 15.29 -14.74
N PRO A 391 1.31 14.10 -14.55
CA PRO A 391 1.02 13.25 -13.41
C PRO A 391 1.31 13.95 -12.06
N THR A 392 0.47 13.71 -11.05
CA THR A 392 0.63 14.29 -9.72
C THR A 392 1.59 13.49 -8.86
N SER A 393 1.55 12.15 -8.96
CA SER A 393 2.39 11.25 -8.17
C SER A 393 2.64 9.95 -8.94
N MET A 394 3.74 9.27 -8.63
CA MET A 394 4.03 7.93 -9.15
C MET A 394 4.65 7.03 -8.10
N SER A 395 4.32 5.75 -8.16
CA SER A 395 4.87 4.72 -7.30
C SER A 395 5.18 3.48 -8.13
N TYR A 396 6.41 2.99 -8.03
CA TYR A 396 6.86 1.79 -8.71
C TYR A 396 7.28 0.72 -7.71
N SER A 397 6.60 -0.42 -7.78
CA SER A 397 6.96 -1.62 -7.04
C SER A 397 6.75 -2.81 -7.97
N HIS A 398 7.84 -3.43 -8.43
CA HIS A 398 7.78 -4.45 -9.47
C HIS A 398 6.79 -5.57 -9.10
N PRO A 399 5.88 -5.95 -10.02
CA PRO A 399 5.78 -5.55 -11.43
C PRO A 399 4.84 -4.36 -11.70
N TYR A 400 4.29 -3.72 -10.67
CA TYR A 400 3.28 -2.68 -10.81
C TYR A 400 3.87 -1.27 -10.83
N LEU A 401 3.45 -0.49 -11.81
CA LEU A 401 3.75 0.94 -11.92
C LEU A 401 2.43 1.70 -11.88
N LEU A 402 2.22 2.45 -10.79
CA LEU A 402 1.01 3.20 -10.55
C LEU A 402 1.28 4.69 -10.71
N VAL A 403 0.44 5.36 -11.49
CA VAL A 403 0.55 6.79 -11.77
C VAL A 403 -0.76 7.47 -11.43
N ALA A 404 -0.69 8.50 -10.60
CA ALA A 404 -1.82 9.33 -10.23
C ALA A 404 -1.92 10.56 -11.13
N HIS A 405 -3.15 10.89 -11.51
CA HIS A 405 -3.45 12.02 -12.37
C HIS A 405 -4.29 13.07 -11.64
N PRO A 406 -4.24 14.33 -12.09
CA PRO A 406 -5.08 15.38 -11.54
C PRO A 406 -6.56 15.22 -11.91
N ASP A 407 -6.86 14.35 -12.88
CA ASP A 407 -8.19 14.16 -13.47
C ASP A 407 -9.03 13.09 -12.76
N ASN A 408 -8.81 12.89 -11.45
CA ASN A 408 -9.45 11.89 -10.57
C ASN A 408 -9.19 10.40 -10.89
N THR A 409 -8.27 10.12 -11.83
CA THR A 409 -7.98 8.74 -12.23
C THR A 409 -6.57 8.29 -11.88
N LEU A 410 -6.40 6.97 -11.77
CA LEU A 410 -5.08 6.34 -11.72
C LEU A 410 -4.84 5.58 -13.01
N SER A 411 -3.59 5.49 -13.43
CA SER A 411 -3.15 4.60 -14.50
C SER A 411 -2.23 3.53 -13.94
N LEU A 412 -2.62 2.27 -14.13
CA LEU A 412 -1.83 1.10 -13.75
C LEU A 412 -1.13 0.52 -14.97
N TYR A 413 0.19 0.46 -14.91
CA TYR A 413 1.03 -0.19 -15.91
C TYR A 413 1.66 -1.44 -15.29
N LEU A 414 1.70 -2.53 -16.06
CA LEU A 414 2.40 -3.74 -15.70
C LEU A 414 3.75 -3.77 -16.41
N VAL A 415 4.82 -3.76 -15.61
CA VAL A 415 6.20 -3.84 -16.07
C VAL A 415 6.63 -5.29 -16.07
N LYS A 416 6.86 -5.84 -17.26
CA LYS A 416 7.40 -7.18 -17.44
C LYS A 416 8.91 -7.06 -17.67
N SER A 417 9.67 -7.43 -16.64
CA SER A 417 11.12 -7.54 -16.71
C SER A 417 11.50 -9.02 -16.72
N THR A 418 12.20 -9.45 -17.76
CA THR A 418 12.80 -10.78 -17.86
C THR A 418 14.32 -10.66 -17.93
N SER A 419 15.03 -11.78 -17.96
CA SER A 419 16.49 -11.76 -18.10
C SER A 419 16.98 -11.08 -19.39
N SER A 420 16.14 -10.94 -20.42
CA SER A 420 16.52 -10.35 -21.71
C SER A 420 15.66 -9.15 -22.15
N THR A 421 14.38 -9.09 -21.77
CA THR A 421 13.43 -8.09 -22.29
C THR A 421 12.80 -7.26 -21.18
N LEU A 422 12.58 -5.98 -21.46
CA LEU A 422 11.78 -5.08 -20.62
C LEU A 422 10.61 -4.56 -21.47
N SER A 423 9.39 -4.71 -20.97
CA SER A 423 8.19 -4.17 -21.64
C SER A 423 7.20 -3.63 -20.62
N ILE A 424 6.47 -2.59 -21.02
CA ILE A 424 5.42 -1.97 -20.22
C ILE A 424 4.09 -2.22 -20.94
N SER A 425 3.06 -2.62 -20.22
CA SER A 425 1.72 -2.82 -20.80
C SER A 425 1.07 -1.50 -21.22
N SER A 426 0.11 -1.56 -22.17
CA SER A 426 -0.83 -0.46 -22.41
C SER A 426 -1.58 -0.15 -21.10
N GLY A 427 -1.34 1.01 -20.50
CA GLY A 427 -1.83 1.34 -19.16
C GLY A 427 -3.33 1.16 -18.99
N ASN A 428 -3.74 0.60 -17.85
CA ASN A 428 -5.13 0.44 -17.49
C ASN A 428 -5.58 1.60 -16.60
N ARG A 429 -6.63 2.30 -17.03
CA ARG A 429 -7.21 3.39 -16.26
C ARG A 429 -8.12 2.85 -15.16
N LEU A 430 -7.89 3.30 -13.93
CA LEU A 430 -8.66 2.99 -12.74
C LEU A 430 -9.52 4.20 -12.39
N TRP A 431 -10.81 3.93 -12.23
CA TRP A 431 -11.83 4.93 -11.92
C TRP A 431 -12.38 4.65 -10.53
N GLY A 432 -12.61 5.72 -9.77
CA GLY A 432 -13.18 5.60 -8.44
C GLY A 432 -13.29 6.94 -7.74
N HIS A 433 -12.20 7.69 -7.68
CA HIS A 433 -12.18 8.98 -6.97
C HIS A 433 -13.11 9.99 -7.63
N THR A 434 -13.67 10.86 -6.79
CA THR A 434 -14.51 11.99 -7.19
C THR A 434 -13.69 13.26 -7.43
N SER A 435 -12.47 13.34 -6.89
CA SER A 435 -11.57 14.49 -6.95
C SER A 435 -10.16 14.10 -7.42
N SER A 436 -9.34 15.12 -7.75
CA SER A 436 -7.91 14.95 -8.11
C SER A 436 -7.18 14.08 -7.07
N ILE A 437 -6.20 13.29 -7.48
CA ILE A 437 -5.47 12.40 -6.57
C ILE A 437 -4.17 13.09 -6.16
N SER A 438 -3.92 13.25 -4.84
CA SER A 438 -2.68 13.83 -4.32
C SER A 438 -1.55 12.81 -4.27
N GLY A 439 -1.85 11.57 -3.88
CA GLY A 439 -0.84 10.52 -3.81
C GLY A 439 -1.39 9.12 -3.92
N ALA A 440 -0.53 8.23 -4.42
CA ALA A 440 -0.83 6.83 -4.57
C ALA A 440 0.42 5.99 -4.33
N HIS A 441 0.26 4.90 -3.60
CA HIS A 441 1.33 3.97 -3.27
C HIS A 441 0.95 2.55 -3.65
N VAL A 442 1.86 1.84 -4.32
CA VAL A 442 1.69 0.43 -4.66
C VAL A 442 2.63 -0.43 -3.83
N GLY A 443 2.09 -1.52 -3.29
CA GLY A 443 2.86 -2.51 -2.54
C GLY A 443 3.17 -3.73 -3.39
N MET A 444 4.14 -4.53 -2.94
CA MET A 444 4.63 -5.73 -3.65
C MET A 444 3.57 -6.83 -3.82
N ARG A 445 2.41 -6.74 -3.15
CA ARG A 445 1.38 -7.78 -3.05
C ARG A 445 0.12 -7.49 -3.88
N GLY A 446 0.29 -6.76 -4.98
CA GLY A 446 -0.83 -6.40 -5.87
C GLY A 446 -1.95 -5.61 -5.18
N LYS A 447 -1.62 -4.85 -4.14
CA LYS A 447 -2.52 -3.87 -3.52
C LYS A 447 -1.97 -2.48 -3.75
N ALA A 448 -2.88 -1.53 -3.87
CA ALA A 448 -2.52 -0.13 -3.88
C ALA A 448 -3.49 0.68 -3.03
N VAL A 449 -3.01 1.83 -2.58
CA VAL A 449 -3.79 2.79 -1.83
C VAL A 449 -3.61 4.15 -2.48
N SER A 450 -4.67 4.93 -2.49
CA SER A 450 -4.67 6.27 -3.08
C SER A 450 -5.53 7.21 -2.27
N VAL A 451 -5.10 8.47 -2.20
CA VAL A 451 -5.74 9.55 -1.46
C VAL A 451 -6.09 10.69 -2.41
N SER A 452 -7.32 11.18 -2.25
CA SER A 452 -7.82 12.39 -2.90
C SER A 452 -7.06 13.63 -2.42
N ARG A 453 -6.96 14.65 -3.28
CA ARG A 453 -6.34 15.94 -2.98
C ARG A 453 -7.04 16.64 -1.83
N LEU A 454 -8.37 16.55 -1.80
CA LEU A 454 -9.20 17.04 -0.72
C LEU A 454 -9.14 16.15 0.52
N GLY A 455 -8.46 14.99 0.52
CA GLY A 455 -8.35 14.12 1.69
C GLY A 455 -9.66 13.47 2.16
N ASP A 456 -10.78 13.67 1.45
CA ASP A 456 -12.13 13.20 1.78
C ASP A 456 -12.38 11.73 1.37
N GLU A 457 -11.60 11.26 0.39
CA GLU A 457 -11.62 9.90 -0.12
C GLU A 457 -10.25 9.21 0.00
N LEU A 458 -10.23 8.11 0.74
CA LEU A 458 -9.18 7.09 0.74
C LEU A 458 -9.73 5.83 0.05
N ARG A 459 -9.00 5.30 -0.94
CA ARG A 459 -9.38 4.08 -1.66
C ARG A 459 -8.27 3.04 -1.64
N VAL A 460 -8.68 1.79 -1.40
CA VAL A 460 -7.85 0.60 -1.57
C VAL A 460 -8.19 -0.07 -2.88
N TRP A 461 -7.16 -0.51 -3.59
CA TRP A 461 -7.25 -1.18 -4.88
C TRP A 461 -6.68 -2.59 -4.76
N ASP A 462 -7.43 -3.56 -5.25
CA ASP A 462 -6.96 -4.94 -5.44
C ASP A 462 -6.55 -5.09 -6.91
N LEU A 463 -5.25 -5.02 -7.18
CA LEU A 463 -4.66 -5.07 -8.53
C LEU A 463 -4.51 -6.53 -9.03
N GLU A 464 -4.65 -7.50 -8.13
CA GLU A 464 -4.54 -8.92 -8.41
C GLU A 464 -5.70 -9.44 -9.28
N GLY A 465 -5.38 -10.21 -10.33
CA GLY A 465 -6.37 -10.90 -11.18
C GLY A 465 -6.93 -10.08 -12.35
N GLY A 466 -6.33 -8.94 -12.67
CA GLY A 466 -6.92 -7.97 -13.58
C GLY A 466 -6.52 -8.05 -15.07
N THR A 467 -5.24 -8.12 -15.40
CA THR A 467 -4.80 -7.69 -16.75
C THR A 467 -4.86 -8.77 -17.83
N ALA A 468 -4.82 -10.05 -17.43
CA ALA A 468 -4.73 -11.20 -18.35
C ALA A 468 -6.08 -11.83 -18.74
N SER A 469 -7.14 -11.61 -17.97
CA SER A 469 -8.44 -12.26 -18.19
C SER A 469 -9.52 -11.27 -18.64
N LEU A 470 -10.38 -11.70 -19.58
CA LEU A 470 -11.51 -10.92 -20.09
C LEU A 470 -12.49 -10.49 -18.98
N THR A 471 -12.61 -11.29 -17.92
CA THR A 471 -13.42 -10.98 -16.73
C THR A 471 -12.77 -9.92 -15.85
N GLY A 472 -11.43 -9.93 -15.75
CA GLY A 472 -10.64 -8.88 -15.09
C GLY A 472 -10.83 -7.52 -15.78
N ARG A 473 -10.76 -7.49 -17.12
CA ARG A 473 -11.01 -6.27 -17.93
C ARG A 473 -12.40 -5.65 -17.72
N ARG A 474 -13.44 -6.46 -17.50
CA ARG A 474 -14.78 -5.95 -17.16
C ARG A 474 -14.82 -5.29 -15.78
N ARG A 475 -14.08 -5.83 -14.81
CA ARG A 475 -13.93 -5.21 -13.47
C ARG A 475 -13.19 -3.87 -13.51
N PHE A 476 -12.20 -3.69 -14.39
CA PHE A 476 -11.56 -2.37 -14.58
C PHE A 476 -12.57 -1.32 -15.03
N LYS A 477 -13.52 -1.69 -15.90
CA LYS A 477 -14.53 -0.78 -16.42
C LYS A 477 -15.64 -0.48 -15.40
N ASN A 478 -15.97 -1.43 -14.53
CA ASN A 478 -17.07 -1.28 -13.56
C ASN A 478 -16.67 -0.58 -12.25
N GLY A 479 -15.39 -0.24 -12.03
CA GLY A 479 -14.93 0.41 -10.78
C GLY A 479 -14.94 -0.50 -9.53
N GLU A 480 -15.28 -1.78 -9.70
CA GLU A 480 -15.37 -2.80 -8.64
C GLU A 480 -14.02 -3.18 -8.00
N LEU A 481 -12.90 -2.68 -8.55
CA LEU A 481 -11.56 -2.88 -8.00
C LEU A 481 -11.25 -1.91 -6.86
N SER A 482 -12.05 -0.84 -6.73
CA SER A 482 -11.85 0.21 -5.75
C SER A 482 -12.79 0.01 -4.57
N VAL A 483 -12.22 0.10 -3.38
CA VAL A 483 -12.99 0.05 -2.13
C VAL A 483 -12.74 1.35 -1.39
N ARG A 484 -13.79 2.16 -1.20
CA ARG A 484 -13.71 3.37 -0.40
C ARG A 484 -13.61 2.98 1.07
N VAL A 485 -12.55 3.43 1.72
CA VAL A 485 -12.34 3.19 3.14
C VAL A 485 -13.35 4.03 3.93
N LYS A 486 -14.06 3.39 4.84
CA LYS A 486 -15.05 4.00 5.73
C LYS A 486 -14.74 3.56 7.15
N PRO A 487 -14.69 4.51 8.11
CA PRO A 487 -14.57 4.14 9.52
C PRO A 487 -15.74 3.25 9.90
N SER A 488 -15.47 2.19 10.66
CA SER A 488 -16.54 1.41 11.26
C SER A 488 -17.35 2.34 12.17
N LYS A 489 -18.64 2.54 11.86
CA LYS A 489 -19.56 3.16 12.83
C LYS A 489 -19.52 2.31 14.08
N THR A 490 -18.92 2.81 15.15
CA THR A 490 -19.13 2.26 16.49
C THR A 490 -20.64 2.28 16.68
N ILE A 491 -21.24 1.10 16.78
CA ILE A 491 -22.67 1.01 17.06
C ILE A 491 -22.83 1.55 18.48
N GLU A 492 -23.22 2.82 18.58
CA GLU A 492 -23.82 3.36 19.79
C GLU A 492 -25.08 2.52 20.05
N GLN A 493 -24.94 1.48 20.88
CA GLN A 493 -26.06 0.80 21.47
C GLN A 493 -26.63 1.74 22.53
N GLY A 494 -27.91 2.09 22.35
CA GLY A 494 -28.59 3.19 23.01
C GLY A 494 -28.41 3.30 24.52
N LYS A 495 -28.17 4.54 24.94
CA LYS A 495 -28.74 5.11 26.16
C LYS A 495 -29.21 6.52 25.82
N GLU A 496 -30.52 6.65 25.60
CA GLU A 496 -31.19 7.93 25.87
C GLU A 496 -31.16 8.13 27.39
N GLY A 497 -30.65 9.28 27.84
CA GLY A 497 -30.65 9.67 29.25
C GLY A 497 -29.40 10.46 29.64
N GLN A 498 -29.53 11.79 29.60
CA GLN A 498 -28.85 12.84 30.39
C GLN A 498 -27.54 12.44 31.11
N ASP A 499 -26.42 13.03 30.69
CA ASP A 499 -25.73 14.08 31.44
C ASP A 499 -24.53 14.62 30.64
N GLU A 500 -24.37 15.94 30.66
CA GLU A 500 -23.22 16.62 30.06
C GLU A 500 -21.97 16.42 30.93
N GLU A 501 -21.06 15.56 30.47
CA GLU A 501 -19.64 15.65 30.83
C GLU A 501 -18.79 15.54 29.56
N ILE A 502 -17.89 16.51 29.40
CA ILE A 502 -17.02 16.72 28.24
C ILE A 502 -15.93 15.62 28.22
N GLU A 503 -16.26 14.45 27.70
CA GLU A 503 -15.26 13.52 27.18
C GLU A 503 -15.12 13.76 25.66
N GLN A 504 -13.97 14.28 25.25
CA GLN A 504 -13.60 14.59 23.85
C GLN A 504 -13.51 13.31 23.00
N ASN A 505 -14.65 12.74 22.64
CA ASN A 505 -14.74 11.73 21.59
C ASN A 505 -14.72 12.41 20.22
N PHE A 506 -13.52 12.64 19.68
CA PHE A 506 -13.31 13.08 18.30
C PHE A 506 -13.71 11.99 17.30
N GLY A 507 -15.00 11.89 17.01
CA GLY A 507 -15.53 11.06 15.93
C GLY A 507 -15.26 11.69 14.54
N LEU A 508 -14.87 10.85 13.58
CA LEU A 508 -14.52 11.21 12.20
C LEU A 508 -15.56 12.03 11.41
N ARG A 509 -16.79 12.11 11.89
CA ARG A 509 -17.79 12.99 11.31
C ARG A 509 -17.40 14.45 11.51
N SER A 510 -16.93 14.86 12.69
CA SER A 510 -16.33 16.18 12.90
C SER A 510 -15.00 16.33 12.16
N ALA A 511 -14.21 15.26 12.04
CA ALA A 511 -12.91 15.32 11.35
C ALA A 511 -13.02 15.41 9.81
N LEU A 512 -14.16 15.03 9.23
CA LEU A 512 -14.52 15.16 7.80
C LEU A 512 -15.47 16.34 7.53
N GLU A 513 -16.27 16.79 8.52
CA GLU A 513 -17.16 17.97 8.42
C GLU A 513 -16.40 19.29 8.69
N GLN A 514 -15.27 19.27 9.41
CA GLN A 514 -14.27 20.35 9.29
C GLN A 514 -13.70 20.28 7.88
N GLY A 515 -14.29 21.05 6.98
CA GLY A 515 -13.90 21.18 5.59
C GLY A 515 -12.38 21.27 5.47
N PHE A 516 -11.83 20.49 4.55
CA PHE A 516 -10.45 20.63 4.14
C PHE A 516 -10.29 22.04 3.58
N ASP A 517 -9.48 22.85 4.25
CA ASP A 517 -9.14 24.18 3.73
C ASP A 517 -8.38 23.97 2.42
N ASP A 518 -8.87 24.55 1.33
CA ASP A 518 -8.36 24.37 -0.05
C ASP A 518 -6.85 24.71 -0.20
N SER A 519 -6.25 25.34 0.82
CA SER A 519 -4.84 25.72 0.90
C SER A 519 -3.90 24.68 1.52
N SER A 520 -4.37 23.73 2.34
CA SER A 520 -3.51 22.66 2.88
C SER A 520 -3.50 21.48 1.91
N VAL A 521 -2.66 21.60 0.88
CA VAL A 521 -2.36 20.51 -0.04
C VAL A 521 -1.91 19.32 0.80
N SER A 522 -2.78 18.31 0.96
CA SER A 522 -2.34 17.02 1.49
C SER A 522 -1.15 16.60 0.63
N ARG A 523 0.07 16.64 1.19
CA ARG A 523 1.28 16.20 0.49
C ARG A 523 1.28 14.69 0.21
N GLY A 524 0.12 14.05 0.30
CA GLY A 524 -0.25 12.84 -0.42
C GLY A 524 0.56 11.62 -0.04
N TRP A 525 1.37 11.70 1.03
CA TRP A 525 2.12 10.54 1.44
C TRP A 525 1.16 9.50 2.00
N VAL A 526 1.21 8.32 1.39
CA VAL A 526 0.38 7.18 1.73
C VAL A 526 1.31 5.98 1.83
N GLY A 527 1.25 5.28 2.95
CA GLY A 527 1.92 4.00 3.16
C GLY A 527 0.91 2.96 3.61
N PHE A 528 1.18 1.69 3.37
CA PHE A 528 0.31 0.63 3.90
C PHE A 528 1.08 -0.67 4.13
N ASP A 529 0.62 -1.41 5.14
CA ASP A 529 1.05 -2.76 5.48
C ASP A 529 -0.14 -3.73 5.29
N GLU A 530 0.02 -5.01 5.60
CA GLU A 530 -1.06 -6.00 5.59
C GLU A 530 -2.23 -5.63 6.51
N GLN A 531 -1.97 -4.91 7.60
CA GLN A 531 -2.94 -4.64 8.65
C GLN A 531 -3.47 -3.20 8.64
N ASN A 532 -2.63 -2.26 8.21
CA ASN A 532 -2.86 -0.84 8.43
C ASN A 532 -2.58 -0.02 7.17
N VAL A 533 -3.36 1.05 6.97
CA VAL A 533 -3.10 2.10 5.99
C VAL A 533 -2.77 3.39 6.72
N PHE A 534 -1.82 4.16 6.19
CA PHE A 534 -1.32 5.39 6.77
C PHE A 534 -1.45 6.52 5.78
N VAL A 535 -1.94 7.66 6.25
CA VAL A 535 -2.07 8.88 5.46
C VAL A 535 -1.51 10.03 6.27
N LEU A 536 -0.57 10.77 5.70
CA LEU A 536 -0.10 12.01 6.30
C LEU A 536 -1.16 13.10 6.10
N ARG A 537 -1.65 13.66 7.21
CA ARG A 537 -2.61 14.75 7.25
C ARG A 537 -1.94 16.00 7.81
N GLU A 538 -2.18 17.13 7.15
CA GLU A 538 -1.87 18.45 7.67
C GLU A 538 -3.18 19.09 8.17
N LYS A 539 -3.17 19.60 9.40
CA LYS A 539 -4.30 20.32 9.99
C LYS A 539 -4.22 21.81 9.62
N SER A 540 -5.33 22.52 9.76
CA SER A 540 -5.43 23.97 9.51
C SER A 540 -4.43 24.80 10.31
N GLU A 541 -4.00 24.31 11.47
CA GLU A 541 -3.02 24.96 12.35
C GLU A 541 -1.56 24.68 11.95
N GLY A 542 -1.31 23.97 10.83
CA GLY A 542 0.02 23.55 10.39
C GLY A 542 0.57 22.34 11.15
N SER A 543 -0.15 21.81 12.13
CA SER A 543 0.22 20.55 12.78
C SER A 543 0.04 19.37 11.83
N GLN A 544 1.00 18.45 11.81
CA GLN A 544 0.97 17.27 10.96
C GLN A 544 0.74 16.02 11.79
N ALA A 545 -0.25 15.25 11.37
CA ALA A 545 -0.67 14.03 12.04
C ALA A 545 -0.75 12.87 11.04
N LEU A 546 -0.30 11.71 11.48
CA LEU A 546 -0.41 10.48 10.73
C LEU A 546 -1.71 9.79 11.09
N VAL A 547 -2.62 9.71 10.14
CA VAL A 547 -3.89 8.99 10.29
C VAL A 547 -3.66 7.53 9.97
N VAL A 548 -3.95 6.67 10.94
CA VAL A 548 -3.83 5.21 10.87
C VAL A 548 -5.21 4.60 10.73
N TYR A 549 -5.40 3.84 9.66
CA TYR A 549 -6.58 3.04 9.37
C TYR A 549 -6.23 1.57 9.62
N ASP A 550 -6.76 1.01 10.71
CA ASP A 550 -6.53 -0.37 11.15
C ASP A 550 -7.67 -1.29 10.69
N PHE A 551 -7.32 -2.36 9.98
CA PHE A 551 -8.27 -3.31 9.39
C PHE A 551 -8.44 -4.61 10.21
N THR A 552 -7.93 -4.71 11.44
CA THR A 552 -7.93 -5.95 12.25
C THR A 552 -9.27 -6.37 12.90
#